data_AF-A0AAU7F6T0-F1
#
_entry.id   AF-A0AAU7F6T0-F1
#
_cell.length_a   1.000
_cell.length_b   1.000
_cell.length_c   1.000
_cell.angle_alpha   90.00
_cell.angle_beta   90.00
_cell.angle_gamma   90.00
#
_symmetry.space_group_name_H-M   'P 1'
#
loop_
_entity.id
_entity.type
_entity.pdbx_description
1 polymer ?
#
loop_
_entity_poly.entity_id
_entity_poly.type
_entity_poly.pdbx_seq_one_letter_code
_entity_poly.pdbx_strand_id
1 'polypeptide(L)'
;MLKNCTDLLKKIALLLSCCAISACVTAGNSNTLPSSPKAALIERVIVQLKSPTDPASQIARLAEHYQLGMEYERDMGSQFYVATLKPALSNDSLQPYLAQIAQDPAVASIEADLPMHTMPVQ
;
A
#
# COMPACT_ATOMS: atom_id res chain seq x y z
N MET A 1 31.93 10.62 -43.89
CA MET A 1 31.50 10.90 -42.51
C MET A 1 30.56 9.78 -42.06
N LEU A 2 31.10 8.76 -41.38
CA LEU A 2 30.35 7.63 -40.79
C LEU A 2 31.27 6.98 -39.74
N LYS A 3 31.50 7.72 -38.67
CA LYS A 3 32.13 7.29 -37.42
C LYS A 3 31.34 8.02 -36.36
N ASN A 4 30.66 7.30 -35.48
CA ASN A 4 30.12 7.76 -34.17
C ASN A 4 28.90 6.95 -33.68
N CYS A 5 28.62 5.74 -34.18
CA CYS A 5 27.55 4.89 -33.62
C CYS A 5 28.02 3.60 -32.94
N THR A 6 29.32 3.28 -32.93
CA THR A 6 29.84 2.01 -32.39
C THR A 6 30.53 2.12 -31.03
N ASP A 7 30.80 3.33 -30.52
CA ASP A 7 31.55 3.51 -29.27
C ASP A 7 30.69 3.60 -28.01
N LEU A 8 29.37 3.77 -28.14
CA LEU A 8 28.48 3.84 -26.97
C LEU A 8 28.15 2.45 -26.40
N LEU A 9 28.10 1.41 -27.23
CA LEU A 9 27.70 0.06 -26.79
C LEU A 9 28.78 -0.68 -25.99
N LYS A 10 30.06 -0.29 -26.07
CA LYS A 10 31.14 -0.97 -25.35
C LYS A 10 31.32 -0.52 -23.89
N LYS A 11 30.70 0.58 -23.48
CA LYS A 11 30.87 1.14 -22.12
C LYS A 11 29.89 0.63 -21.07
N ILE A 12 28.87 -0.16 -21.45
CA ILE A 12 27.89 -0.70 -20.49
C ILE A 12 28.24 -2.13 -20.05
N ALA A 13 29.19 -2.79 -20.69
CA ALA A 13 29.57 -4.18 -20.38
C ALA A 13 30.54 -4.33 -19.19
N LEU A 14 30.87 -3.25 -18.49
CA LEU A 14 31.90 -3.29 -17.46
C LEU A 14 31.52 -2.41 -16.28
N LEU A 15 30.53 -2.83 -15.48
CA LEU A 15 30.44 -2.45 -14.08
C LEU A 15 29.50 -3.41 -13.35
N LEU A 16 30.08 -4.05 -12.33
CA LEU A 16 29.41 -4.66 -11.17
C LEU A 16 29.13 -6.17 -11.23
N SER A 17 30.23 -6.90 -11.31
CA SER A 17 30.48 -8.06 -10.45
C SER A 17 30.29 -7.72 -8.96
N CYS A 18 29.93 -8.75 -8.18
CA CYS A 18 29.93 -8.86 -6.71
C CYS A 18 28.58 -8.66 -6.00
N CYS A 19 27.76 -9.71 -5.99
CA CYS A 19 27.12 -10.18 -4.75
C CYS A 19 27.22 -11.71 -4.72
N ALA A 20 27.98 -12.20 -3.75
CA ALA A 20 28.21 -13.62 -3.50
C ALA A 20 26.90 -14.32 -3.13
N ILE A 21 26.55 -15.40 -3.84
CA ILE A 21 25.52 -16.33 -3.37
C ILE A 21 26.25 -17.43 -2.60
N SER A 22 26.42 -17.18 -1.30
CA SER A 22 26.75 -18.18 -0.31
C SER A 22 25.55 -18.26 0.64
N ALA A 23 24.78 -19.35 0.57
CA ALA A 23 24.15 -19.99 1.72
C ALA A 23 23.22 -21.16 1.31
N CYS A 24 23.49 -22.29 1.96
CA CYS A 24 22.63 -23.40 2.36
C CYS A 24 21.66 -24.05 1.35
N VAL A 25 22.11 -25.18 0.81
CA VAL A 25 21.25 -26.36 0.68
C VAL A 25 20.99 -26.91 2.09
N THR A 26 19.75 -26.85 2.54
CA THR A 26 19.24 -27.69 3.64
C THR A 26 18.09 -28.51 3.10
N ALA A 27 18.32 -29.83 3.12
CA ALA A 27 17.35 -30.86 2.77
C ALA A 27 16.14 -30.83 3.71
N GLY A 28 15.04 -31.40 3.22
CA GLY A 28 13.72 -31.27 3.77
C GLY A 28 13.55 -31.62 5.26
N ASN A 29 12.60 -30.93 5.86
CA ASN A 29 11.67 -31.56 6.77
C ASN A 29 10.27 -31.05 6.41
N SER A 30 9.54 -31.85 5.64
CA SER A 30 8.09 -31.69 5.51
C SER A 30 7.47 -32.02 6.85
N ASN A 31 7.11 -31.01 7.63
CA ASN A 31 5.92 -31.08 8.50
C ASN A 31 5.58 -29.71 9.08
N THR A 32 4.30 -29.39 8.94
CA THR A 32 3.56 -28.31 9.61
C THR A 32 4.05 -26.89 9.34
N LEU A 33 3.65 -26.35 8.18
CA LEU A 33 3.34 -24.92 8.15
C LEU A 33 2.20 -24.70 9.14
N PRO A 34 2.36 -23.87 10.18
CA PRO A 34 1.19 -23.37 10.88
C PRO A 34 0.37 -22.64 9.82
N SER A 35 -0.91 -22.99 9.69
CA SER A 35 -1.85 -22.24 8.88
C SER A 35 -1.75 -20.78 9.31
N SER A 36 -1.00 -19.97 8.56
CA SER A 36 -0.85 -18.55 8.86
C SER A 36 -2.27 -18.00 9.01
N PRO A 37 -2.53 -17.18 10.05
CA PRO A 37 -3.83 -16.54 10.20
C PRO A 37 -4.18 -15.92 8.85
N LYS A 38 -5.33 -16.32 8.28
CA LYS A 38 -5.84 -15.70 7.06
C LYS A 38 -5.83 -14.19 7.32
N ALA A 39 -4.96 -13.46 6.63
CA ALA A 39 -4.79 -12.04 6.87
C ALA A 39 -6.17 -11.37 6.79
N ALA A 40 -6.55 -10.64 7.84
CA ALA A 40 -7.82 -9.96 7.88
C ALA A 40 -7.89 -8.99 6.68
N LEU A 41 -8.98 -9.07 5.92
CA LEU A 41 -9.23 -8.14 4.84
C LEU A 41 -9.74 -6.84 5.45
N ILE A 42 -9.17 -5.74 4.98
CA ILE A 42 -9.54 -4.38 5.32
C ILE A 42 -10.57 -3.93 4.29
N GLU A 43 -11.77 -3.63 4.77
CA GLU A 43 -12.89 -3.17 3.95
C GLU A 43 -13.05 -1.64 4.02
N ARG A 44 -12.40 -0.97 4.98
CA ARG A 44 -12.61 0.46 5.24
C ARG A 44 -11.29 1.14 5.62
N VAL A 45 -11.15 2.39 5.19
CA VAL A 45 -10.09 3.30 5.61
C VAL A 45 -10.70 4.56 6.22
N ILE A 46 -9.96 5.19 7.12
CA ILE A 46 -10.32 6.46 7.73
C ILE A 46 -9.38 7.50 7.13
N VAL A 47 -9.95 8.55 6.53
CA VAL A 47 -9.22 9.64 5.88
C VAL A 47 -9.55 10.94 6.60
N GLN A 48 -8.52 11.69 7.01
CA GLN A 48 -8.68 13.05 7.47
C GLN A 48 -8.28 14.03 6.36
N LEU A 49 -9.17 14.95 5.99
CA LEU A 49 -8.91 15.95 4.95
C LEU A 49 -8.64 17.32 5.59
N LYS A 50 -7.66 18.09 5.10
CA LYS A 50 -7.24 19.36 5.73
C LYS A 50 -8.30 20.47 5.68
N SER A 51 -9.03 20.58 4.58
CA SER A 51 -10.04 21.63 4.35
C SER A 51 -11.05 21.21 3.27
N PRO A 52 -11.86 20.18 3.53
CA PRO A 52 -12.77 19.66 2.53
C PRO A 52 -13.98 20.56 2.34
N THR A 53 -14.25 20.96 1.10
CA THR A 53 -15.52 21.61 0.70
C THR A 53 -16.55 20.60 0.21
N ASP A 54 -16.08 19.50 -0.38
CA ASP A 54 -16.86 18.36 -0.83
C ASP A 54 -16.06 17.06 -0.58
N PRO A 55 -16.21 16.44 0.61
CA PRO A 55 -15.41 15.27 1.00
C PRO A 55 -15.58 14.08 0.06
N ALA A 56 -16.79 13.83 -0.43
CA ALA A 56 -17.10 12.68 -1.29
C ALA A 56 -16.36 12.79 -2.63
N SER A 57 -16.41 13.97 -3.27
CA SER A 57 -15.66 14.21 -4.51
C SER A 57 -14.15 14.20 -4.29
N GLN A 58 -13.65 14.66 -3.14
CA GLN A 58 -12.21 14.60 -2.84
C GLN A 58 -11.74 13.15 -2.68
N ILE A 59 -12.49 12.31 -1.96
CA ILE A 59 -12.18 10.88 -1.82
C ILE A 59 -12.24 10.15 -3.16
N ALA A 60 -13.21 10.46 -4.02
CA ALA A 60 -13.27 9.91 -5.38
C ALA A 60 -12.02 10.27 -6.21
N ARG A 61 -11.54 11.52 -6.12
CA ARG A 61 -10.30 11.94 -6.80
C ARG A 61 -9.07 11.22 -6.26
N LEU A 62 -8.97 11.01 -4.94
CA LEU A 62 -7.90 10.21 -4.35
C LEU A 62 -7.95 8.77 -4.87
N ALA A 63 -9.13 8.15 -4.89
CA ALA A 63 -9.34 6.80 -5.40
C ALA A 63 -8.88 6.66 -6.87
N GLU A 64 -9.27 7.61 -7.72
CA GLU A 64 -8.85 7.65 -9.14
C GLU A 64 -7.35 7.89 -9.28
N HIS A 65 -6.78 8.87 -8.58
CA HIS A 65 -5.37 9.25 -8.69
C HIS A 65 -4.43 8.10 -8.31
N TYR A 66 -4.75 7.41 -7.22
CA TYR A 66 -3.95 6.30 -6.70
C TYR A 66 -4.39 4.93 -7.22
N GLN A 67 -5.37 4.87 -8.14
CA GLN A 67 -5.93 3.64 -8.68
C GLN A 67 -6.36 2.64 -7.58
N LEU A 68 -6.89 3.17 -6.48
CA LEU A 68 -7.38 2.41 -5.34
C LEU A 68 -8.90 2.39 -5.41
N GLY A 69 -9.50 1.19 -5.49
CA GLY A 69 -10.95 1.04 -5.44
C GLY A 69 -11.49 1.47 -4.08
N MET A 70 -11.78 2.76 -3.93
CA MET A 70 -12.16 3.40 -2.68
C MET A 70 -13.36 4.32 -2.92
N GLU A 71 -14.39 4.22 -2.08
CA GLU A 71 -15.63 4.99 -2.21
C GLU A 71 -15.98 5.66 -0.87
N TYR A 72 -16.41 6.92 -0.92
CA TYR A 72 -16.89 7.62 0.28
C TYR A 72 -18.09 6.89 0.92
N GLU A 73 -18.04 6.69 2.23
CA GLU A 73 -19.10 6.03 2.99
C GLU A 73 -19.84 6.99 3.93
N ARG A 74 -19.10 7.67 4.83
CA ARG A 74 -19.70 8.53 5.87
C ARG A 74 -18.73 9.54 6.47
N ASP A 75 -19.29 10.56 7.12
CA ASP A 75 -18.58 11.55 7.94
C ASP A 75 -18.52 11.10 9.41
N MET A 76 -17.36 11.27 10.06
CA MET A 76 -17.13 11.01 11.49
C MET A 76 -16.99 12.29 12.32
N GLY A 77 -17.06 13.46 11.69
CA GLY A 77 -16.79 14.76 12.31
C GLY A 77 -15.30 15.10 12.31
N SER A 78 -14.98 16.35 12.65
CA SER A 78 -13.58 16.83 12.74
C SER A 78 -12.74 16.57 11.48
N GLN A 79 -13.39 16.60 10.31
CA GLN A 79 -12.79 16.34 9.00
C GLN A 79 -12.32 14.90 8.79
N PHE A 80 -12.78 13.95 9.60
CA PHE A 80 -12.56 12.52 9.41
C PHE A 80 -13.71 11.89 8.61
N TYR A 81 -13.36 11.07 7.64
CA TYR A 81 -14.30 10.41 6.75
C TYR A 81 -13.93 8.94 6.63
N VAL A 82 -14.96 8.08 6.52
CA VAL A 82 -14.77 6.67 6.22
C VAL A 82 -14.95 6.47 4.73
N ALA A 83 -14.05 5.71 4.12
CA ALA A 83 -14.19 5.25 2.76
C ALA A 83 -14.09 3.71 2.71
N THR A 84 -14.99 3.09 1.94
CA THR A 84 -15.02 1.63 1.74
C THR A 84 -14.05 1.25 0.62
N LEU A 85 -13.31 0.15 0.80
CA LEU A 85 -12.43 -0.46 -0.20
C LEU A 85 -13.18 -1.55 -0.98
N LYS A 86 -13.14 -1.48 -2.31
CA LYS A 86 -13.74 -2.43 -3.26
C LYS A 86 -12.74 -2.72 -4.40
N PRO A 87 -12.06 -3.88 -4.40
CA PRO A 87 -12.15 -4.97 -3.43
C PRO A 87 -11.50 -4.63 -2.09
N ALA A 88 -11.88 -5.37 -1.04
CA ALA A 88 -11.16 -5.35 0.23
C ALA A 88 -9.72 -5.84 0.05
N LEU A 89 -8.77 -5.24 0.78
CA LEU A 89 -7.34 -5.52 0.65
C LEU A 89 -6.77 -6.08 1.96
N SER A 90 -5.74 -6.92 1.89
CA SER A 90 -4.96 -7.24 3.09
C SER A 90 -4.22 -6.00 3.58
N ASN A 91 -3.87 -5.96 4.87
CA ASN A 91 -3.07 -4.87 5.42
C ASN A 91 -1.77 -4.67 4.62
N ASP A 92 -1.05 -5.75 4.30
CA ASP A 92 0.21 -5.69 3.55
C ASP A 92 0.04 -5.08 2.15
N SER A 93 -1.07 -5.39 1.46
CA SER A 93 -1.37 -4.81 0.15
C SER A 93 -1.83 -3.35 0.24
N LEU A 94 -2.42 -2.94 1.37
CA LEU A 94 -2.95 -1.59 1.57
C LEU A 94 -1.87 -0.59 2.00
N GLN A 95 -0.86 -1.01 2.76
CA GLN A 95 0.19 -0.13 3.31
C GLN A 95 0.88 0.78 2.26
N PRO A 96 1.27 0.31 1.06
CA PRO A 96 1.88 1.17 0.06
C PRO A 96 0.96 2.32 -0.38
N TYR A 97 -0.35 2.07 -0.50
CA TYR A 97 -1.33 3.10 -0.86
C TYR A 97 -1.50 4.11 0.27
N LEU A 98 -1.62 3.66 1.52
CA LEU A 98 -1.72 4.56 2.68
C LEU A 98 -0.52 5.49 2.76
N ALA A 99 0.70 4.95 2.57
CA ALA A 99 1.92 5.74 2.57
C ALA A 99 1.96 6.80 1.46
N GLN A 100 1.45 6.46 0.27
CA GLN A 100 1.37 7.40 -0.86
C GLN A 100 0.30 8.47 -0.66
N ILE A 101 -0.90 8.09 -0.22
CA ILE A 101 -2.03 8.99 0.02
C ILE A 101 -1.73 9.93 1.19
N ALA A 102 -0.99 9.48 2.21
CA ALA A 102 -0.55 10.34 3.32
C ALA A 102 0.35 11.51 2.87
N GLN A 103 0.96 11.43 1.69
CA GLN A 103 1.73 12.53 1.10
C GLN A 103 0.88 13.48 0.24
N ASP A 104 -0.40 13.17 0.02
CA ASP A 104 -1.29 14.03 -0.76
C ASP A 104 -1.52 15.37 -0.03
N PRO A 105 -1.41 16.52 -0.71
CA PRO A 105 -1.58 17.82 -0.08
C PRO A 105 -2.96 18.03 0.55
N ALA A 106 -4.02 17.40 0.05
CA ALA A 106 -5.37 17.49 0.60
C ALA A 106 -5.56 16.63 1.86
N VAL A 107 -4.72 15.64 2.07
CA VAL A 107 -4.82 14.67 3.17
C VAL A 107 -3.99 15.13 4.38
N ALA A 108 -4.60 15.09 5.56
CA ALA A 108 -3.94 15.32 6.84
C ALA A 108 -3.44 14.00 7.45
N SER A 109 -4.25 12.95 7.36
CA SER A 109 -3.92 11.60 7.80
C SER A 109 -4.78 10.57 7.06
N ILE A 110 -4.30 9.33 6.99
CA ILE A 110 -5.07 8.19 6.47
C ILE A 110 -4.62 6.90 7.15
N GLU A 111 -5.57 6.05 7.52
CA GLU A 111 -5.30 4.77 8.19
C GLU A 111 -6.32 3.69 7.84
N ALA A 112 -5.95 2.42 8.09
CA ALA A 112 -6.87 1.29 7.96
C ALA A 112 -7.83 1.23 9.15
N ASP A 113 -9.12 1.00 8.91
CA ASP A 113 -10.09 0.73 9.99
C ASP A 113 -9.95 -0.73 10.44
N LEU A 114 -9.08 -0.94 11.43
CA LEU A 114 -8.77 -2.26 11.97
C LEU A 114 -9.78 -2.68 13.05
N PRO A 115 -10.29 -3.93 13.00
CA PRO A 115 -11.15 -4.43 14.04
C PRO A 115 -10.41 -4.49 15.38
N MET A 116 -11.02 -3.93 16.43
CA MET A 116 -10.52 -4.06 17.81
C MET A 116 -11.18 -5.24 18.51
N HIS A 117 -10.39 -5.98 19.30
CA HIS A 117 -10.91 -7.00 20.18
C HIS A 117 -11.38 -6.37 21.49
N THR A 118 -12.64 -6.62 21.86
CA THR A 118 -13.20 -6.18 23.13
C THR A 118 -12.94 -7.21 24.22
N MET A 119 -12.56 -6.78 25.42
CA MET A 119 -12.60 -7.64 26.61
C MET A 119 -14.04 -7.71 27.16
N PRO A 120 -14.52 -8.89 27.60
CA PRO A 120 -15.80 -8.99 28.29
C PRO A 120 -15.74 -8.29 29.66
N VAL A 121 -16.83 -7.62 30.05
CA VAL A 121 -16.99 -7.05 31.40
C VAL A 121 -17.40 -8.16 32.36
N GLN A 122 -16.72 -8.27 33.51
CA GLN A 122 -17.04 -9.21 34.59
C GLN A 122 -18.04 -8.63 35.58
#